data_AF-A0A7W0WQZ9-F1
#
_entry.id   AF-A0A7W0WQZ9-F1
#
_cell.length_a   1.000
_cell.length_b   1.000
_cell.length_c   1.000
_cell.angle_alpha   90.00
_cell.angle_beta   90.00
_cell.angle_gamma   90.00
#
_symmetry.space_group_name_H-M   'P 1'
#
loop_
_entity.id
_entity.type
_entity.pdbx_description
1 polymer ?
#
loop_
_entity_poly.entity_id
_entity_poly.type
_entity_poly.pdbx_seq_one_letter_code
_entity_poly.pdbx_strand_id
1 'polypeptide(L)'
;MSFERALRQSGARVGAWNYNKDGELRVYSVGRTGAQLIEVADVPQEEREDLNQRLLASGARIGGTHSDAFGNTKYVWAIDGDGAQLWSDKAPVCHLTMEISVTRVRTFFDVADPGHRGVMLETHAGRDVLVVDEHDLAGKADPTYNADALSEDIEWALYLGRDLAMWRGVPHFDQLTDAITNTDYLRIRKAAFELASNVEHTPDLGNFEQLALSVGRVGKAADLTLRYTPHAETNLRYLEVRVTSESGKTSEQRIKQGANKEVAAFLRRVQTPSTVLKAMNALRAQ
;
A
#
# COMPACT_ATOMS: atom_id res chain seq x y z
N MET A 1 25.93 -5.17 8.13
CA MET A 1 26.05 -6.63 7.91
C MET A 1 25.90 -6.81 6.39
N SER A 2 25.67 -7.98 5.79
CA SER A 2 25.18 -8.00 4.40
C SER A 2 23.70 -8.26 4.41
N PHE A 3 22.96 -7.70 3.44
CA PHE A 3 21.51 -7.90 3.31
C PHE A 3 21.14 -9.38 3.26
N GLU A 4 21.90 -10.17 2.49
CA GLU A 4 21.80 -11.63 2.42
C GLU A 4 21.94 -12.33 3.78
N ARG A 5 22.78 -11.80 4.67
CA ARG A 5 22.98 -12.36 6.00
C ARG A 5 21.83 -11.99 6.93
N ALA A 6 21.25 -10.80 6.80
CA ALA A 6 20.02 -10.42 7.52
C ALA A 6 18.84 -11.33 7.13
N LEU A 7 18.73 -11.67 5.85
CA LEU A 7 17.73 -12.63 5.34
C LEU A 7 17.92 -14.09 5.79
N ARG A 8 19.06 -14.44 6.39
CA ARG A 8 19.32 -15.81 6.90
C ARG A 8 19.23 -15.93 8.41
N GLN A 9 19.06 -14.82 9.14
CA GLN A 9 18.88 -14.89 10.59
C GLN A 9 17.59 -15.65 10.95
N SER A 10 17.64 -16.48 11.98
CA SER A 10 16.44 -17.14 12.50
C SER A 10 15.52 -16.13 13.18
N GLY A 11 14.20 -16.30 13.04
CA GLY A 11 13.20 -15.50 13.73
C GLY A 11 12.27 -14.74 12.81
N ALA A 12 11.22 -14.16 13.41
CA ALA A 12 10.25 -13.34 12.68
C ALA A 12 10.89 -12.02 12.25
N ARG A 13 10.71 -11.67 10.98
CA ARG A 13 11.36 -10.52 10.35
C ARG A 13 10.39 -9.76 9.47
N VAL A 14 10.64 -8.47 9.34
CA VAL A 14 9.93 -7.58 8.43
C VAL A 14 10.94 -6.84 7.57
N GLY A 15 10.80 -6.96 6.25
CA GLY A 15 11.37 -6.01 5.29
C GLY A 15 10.40 -4.84 5.13
N ALA A 16 10.77 -3.67 5.64
CA ALA A 16 9.92 -2.49 5.67
C ALA A 16 10.50 -1.39 4.77
N TRP A 17 9.72 -0.97 3.77
CA TRP A 17 10.06 0.16 2.92
C TRP A 17 9.94 1.45 3.71
N ASN A 18 10.98 2.29 3.68
CA ASN A 18 10.97 3.58 4.35
C ASN A 18 10.24 4.62 3.49
N TYR A 19 9.09 5.07 3.97
CA TYR A 19 8.30 6.06 3.24
C TYR A 19 8.94 7.44 3.15
N ASN A 20 9.92 7.75 4.01
CA ASN A 20 10.65 9.02 3.96
C ASN A 20 11.83 9.04 3.01
N LYS A 21 12.26 7.88 2.51
CA LYS A 21 13.38 7.78 1.59
C LYS A 21 13.10 6.73 0.53
N ASP A 22 12.70 7.20 -0.65
CA ASP A 22 12.34 6.31 -1.75
C ASP A 22 13.49 5.35 -2.08
N GLY A 23 13.16 4.06 -2.19
CA GLY A 23 14.12 2.99 -2.45
C GLY A 23 14.86 2.47 -1.22
N GLU A 24 14.76 3.11 -0.05
CA GLU A 24 15.36 2.56 1.16
C GLU A 24 14.49 1.43 1.73
N LEU A 25 15.09 0.26 1.89
CA LEU A 25 14.53 -0.89 2.56
C LEU A 25 15.26 -1.12 3.89
N ARG A 26 14.49 -1.30 4.95
CA ARG A 26 15.01 -1.62 6.29
C ARG A 26 14.55 -3.01 6.70
N VAL A 27 15.46 -3.84 7.21
CA VAL A 27 15.14 -5.18 7.69
C VAL A 27 15.15 -5.17 9.22
N TYR A 28 14.05 -5.58 9.82
CA TYR A 28 13.87 -5.65 11.27
C TYR A 28 13.72 -7.08 11.75
N SER A 29 14.34 -7.38 12.90
CA SER A 29 13.90 -8.47 13.76
C SER A 29 12.67 -8.00 14.52
N VAL A 30 11.60 -8.78 14.54
CA VAL A 30 10.38 -8.43 15.27
C VAL A 30 10.00 -9.50 16.29
N GLY A 31 9.50 -9.08 17.44
CA GLY A 31 9.10 -10.00 18.50
C GLY A 31 8.52 -9.29 19.70
N ARG A 32 8.58 -9.95 20.87
CA ARG A 32 8.03 -9.43 22.14
C ARG A 32 8.71 -8.15 22.61
N THR A 33 9.95 -7.92 22.20
CA THR A 33 10.75 -6.72 22.54
C THR A 33 10.66 -5.64 21.46
N GLY A 34 9.64 -5.69 20.59
CA GLY A 34 9.48 -4.72 19.51
C GLY A 34 10.28 -5.06 18.25
N ALA A 35 10.47 -4.04 17.41
CA ALA A 35 11.23 -4.08 16.19
C ALA A 35 12.66 -3.60 16.43
N GLN A 36 13.65 -4.39 16.01
CA GLN A 36 15.07 -4.08 16.12
C GLN A 36 15.69 -4.06 14.73
N LEU A 37 16.26 -2.92 14.34
CA LEU A 37 16.86 -2.74 13.03
C LEU A 37 18.08 -3.64 12.87
N ILE A 38 18.10 -4.47 11.82
CA ILE A 38 19.21 -5.36 11.49
C ILE A 38 20.08 -4.76 10.39
N GLU A 39 19.44 -4.25 9.33
CA GLU A 39 20.12 -3.81 8.11
C GLU A 39 19.31 -2.75 7.36
N VAL A 40 20.02 -1.89 6.63
CA VAL A 40 19.45 -0.91 5.70
C VAL A 40 20.07 -1.10 4.33
N ALA A 41 19.28 -1.01 3.27
CA ALA A 41 19.75 -1.07 1.90
C ALA A 41 19.02 -0.05 1.03
N ASP A 42 19.76 0.65 0.18
CA ASP A 42 19.19 1.42 -0.92
C ASP A 42 18.96 0.48 -2.11
N VAL A 43 17.72 0.40 -2.59
CA VAL A 43 17.26 -0.57 -3.59
C VAL A 43 16.75 0.16 -4.84
N PRO A 44 17.43 -0.02 -5.99
CA PRO A 44 16.96 0.49 -7.28
C PRO A 44 15.53 0.04 -7.59
N GLN A 45 14.76 0.87 -8.29
CA GLN A 45 13.34 0.62 -8.56
C GLN A 45 13.09 -0.72 -9.27
N GLU A 46 13.98 -1.06 -10.21
CA GLU A 46 13.98 -2.29 -11.00
C GLU A 46 14.23 -3.56 -10.18
N GLU A 47 14.89 -3.45 -9.01
CA GLU A 47 15.21 -4.59 -8.15
C GLU A 47 14.16 -4.84 -7.05
N ARG A 48 13.28 -3.87 -6.77
CA ARG A 48 12.37 -3.93 -5.61
C ARG A 48 11.44 -5.15 -5.63
N GLU A 49 10.97 -5.56 -6.81
CA GLU A 49 10.07 -6.71 -6.93
C GLU A 49 10.79 -8.04 -6.68
N ASP A 50 11.98 -8.24 -7.28
CA ASP A 50 12.82 -9.42 -7.01
C ASP A 50 13.16 -9.51 -5.52
N LEU A 51 13.50 -8.36 -4.92
CA LEU A 51 13.84 -8.30 -3.51
C LEU A 51 12.67 -8.63 -2.59
N ASN A 52 11.47 -8.14 -2.91
CA ASN A 52 10.25 -8.51 -2.21
C ASN A 52 9.99 -10.03 -2.29
N GLN A 53 10.16 -10.63 -3.47
CA GLN A 53 9.99 -12.07 -3.63
C GLN A 53 11.00 -12.87 -2.81
N ARG A 54 12.26 -12.43 -2.75
CA ARG A 54 13.31 -13.03 -1.92
C ARG A 54 13.04 -12.90 -0.42
N LEU A 55 12.53 -11.73 0.02
CA LEU A 55 12.09 -11.52 1.39
C LEU A 55 11.01 -12.53 1.78
N LEU A 56 9.96 -12.64 0.97
CA LEU A 56 8.87 -13.60 1.21
C LEU A 56 9.35 -15.04 1.20
N ALA A 57 10.22 -15.41 0.24
CA ALA A 57 10.80 -16.75 0.17
C ALA A 57 11.67 -17.10 1.39
N SER A 58 12.26 -16.10 2.04
CA SER A 58 13.02 -16.28 3.30
C SER A 58 12.13 -16.38 4.55
N GLY A 59 10.82 -16.28 4.40
CA GLY A 59 9.84 -16.24 5.50
C GLY A 59 9.73 -14.87 6.20
N ALA A 60 10.33 -13.82 5.63
CA ALA A 60 10.12 -12.46 6.11
C ALA A 60 8.77 -11.91 5.61
N ARG A 61 8.15 -11.06 6.41
CA ARG A 61 6.98 -10.29 6.01
C ARG A 61 7.42 -8.99 5.33
N ILE A 62 6.55 -8.39 4.54
CA ILE A 62 6.81 -7.10 3.89
C ILE A 62 5.85 -6.06 4.45
N GLY A 63 6.35 -4.85 4.67
CA GLY A 63 5.48 -3.72 4.95
C GLY A 63 6.20 -2.39 4.90
N GLY A 64 5.93 -1.54 5.88
CA GLY A 64 6.33 -0.14 5.87
C GLY A 64 6.94 0.32 7.17
N THR A 65 7.69 1.40 7.07
CA THR A 65 8.22 2.16 8.20
C THR A 65 8.26 3.63 7.80
N HIS A 66 8.28 4.49 8.80
CA HIS A 66 8.63 5.90 8.66
C HIS A 66 9.78 6.19 9.63
N SER A 67 10.77 6.95 9.18
CA SER A 67 11.88 7.37 10.02
C SER A 67 11.96 8.89 10.08
N ASP A 68 12.18 9.44 11.27
CA ASP A 68 12.39 10.88 11.43
C ASP A 68 13.66 11.37 10.71
N ALA A 69 13.91 12.68 10.76
CA ALA A 69 15.09 13.31 10.16
C ALA A 69 16.43 12.78 10.72
N PHE A 70 16.42 12.13 11.88
CA PHE A 70 17.58 11.51 12.51
C PHE A 70 17.69 10.01 12.21
N GLY A 71 16.78 9.48 11.39
CA GLY A 71 16.73 8.07 11.01
C GLY A 71 16.08 7.16 12.06
N ASN A 72 15.51 7.70 13.14
CA ASN A 72 14.82 6.92 14.16
C ASN A 72 13.47 6.44 13.62
N THR A 73 13.21 5.15 13.78
CA THR A 73 11.94 4.55 13.39
C THR A 73 11.00 4.51 14.60
N LYS A 74 9.84 5.16 14.50
CA LYS A 74 8.79 5.06 15.52
C LYS A 74 8.08 3.71 15.46
N TYR A 75 7.70 3.31 14.26
CA TYR A 75 6.90 2.11 14.04
C TYR A 75 7.31 1.36 12.78
N VAL A 76 7.19 0.03 12.87
CA VAL A 76 7.32 -0.91 11.75
C VAL A 76 6.01 -1.68 11.65
N TRP A 77 5.46 -1.80 10.44
CA TRP A 77 4.25 -2.60 10.21
C TRP A 77 4.42 -3.57 9.06
N ALA A 78 3.66 -4.66 9.12
CA ALA A 78 3.49 -5.63 8.04
C ALA A 78 2.00 -5.95 7.89
N ILE A 79 1.54 -6.00 6.64
CA ILE A 79 0.14 -6.28 6.31
C ILE A 79 0.10 -7.34 5.21
N ASP A 80 -0.47 -8.49 5.52
CA ASP A 80 -0.58 -9.63 4.60
C ASP A 80 -1.85 -10.45 4.87
N GLY A 81 -1.86 -11.72 4.45
CA GLY A 81 -2.99 -12.63 4.61
C GLY A 81 -3.29 -12.97 6.07
N ASP A 82 -2.31 -12.86 6.97
CA ASP A 82 -2.48 -13.17 8.40
C ASP A 82 -3.04 -11.98 9.18
N GLY A 83 -3.10 -10.80 8.56
CA GLY A 83 -3.58 -9.57 9.17
C GLY A 83 -2.55 -8.45 9.13
N ALA A 84 -2.84 -7.39 9.87
CA ALA A 84 -1.91 -6.28 10.08
C ALA A 84 -1.26 -6.41 11.45
N GLN A 85 0.07 -6.30 11.52
CA GLN A 85 0.81 -6.25 12.77
C GLN A 85 1.72 -5.03 12.78
N LEU A 86 1.84 -4.42 13.96
CA LEU A 86 2.57 -3.18 14.20
C LEU A 86 3.48 -3.36 15.42
N TRP A 87 4.70 -2.86 15.31
CA TRP A 87 5.70 -2.88 16.38
C TRP A 87 6.30 -1.49 16.55
N SER A 88 6.55 -1.10 17.80
CA SER A 88 7.49 -0.04 18.14
C SER A 88 8.87 -0.63 18.39
N ASP A 89 9.85 0.20 18.71
CA ASP A 89 11.18 -0.23 19.18
C ASP A 89 11.16 -1.03 20.49
N LYS A 90 10.08 -0.92 21.26
CA LYS A 90 9.96 -1.49 22.62
C LYS A 90 9.07 -2.72 22.69
N ALA A 91 8.01 -2.79 21.89
CA ALA A 91 7.01 -3.84 22.01
C ALA A 91 6.17 -3.99 20.72
N PRO A 92 5.46 -5.13 20.56
CA PRO A 92 4.29 -5.19 19.69
C PRO A 92 3.25 -4.17 20.15
N VAL A 93 2.69 -3.42 19.21
CA VAL A 93 1.68 -2.38 19.46
C VAL A 93 0.29 -2.90 19.16
N CYS A 94 0.12 -3.54 18.00
CA CYS A 94 -1.19 -3.95 17.53
C CYS A 94 -1.13 -5.22 16.66
N HIS A 95 -2.19 -6.01 16.72
CA HIS A 95 -2.48 -7.09 15.78
C HIS A 95 -3.95 -7.05 15.39
N LEU A 96 -4.23 -6.75 14.12
CA LEU A 96 -5.56 -6.68 13.54
C LEU A 96 -5.79 -7.87 12.61
N THR A 97 -6.90 -8.57 12.80
CA THR A 97 -7.34 -9.65 11.92
C THR A 97 -8.34 -9.15 10.88
N MET A 98 -8.62 -9.97 9.86
CA MET A 98 -9.60 -9.62 8.82
C MET A 98 -11.05 -9.53 9.34
N GLU A 99 -11.36 -10.11 10.51
CA GLU A 99 -12.74 -10.29 10.99
C GLU A 99 -13.44 -8.99 11.41
N ILE A 100 -12.68 -7.96 11.80
CA ILE A 100 -13.26 -6.69 12.22
C ILE A 100 -13.93 -6.03 11.01
N SER A 101 -15.24 -5.75 11.07
CA SER A 101 -15.95 -5.10 9.97
C SER A 101 -15.71 -3.58 9.98
N VAL A 102 -14.80 -3.10 9.13
CA VAL A 102 -14.33 -1.71 9.05
C VAL A 102 -15.05 -0.98 7.91
N THR A 103 -15.53 0.25 8.16
CA THR A 103 -16.11 1.15 7.14
C THR A 103 -15.09 2.16 6.62
N ARG A 104 -14.15 2.59 7.46
CA ARG A 104 -13.16 3.63 7.16
C ARG A 104 -11.96 3.52 8.09
N VAL A 105 -10.80 3.93 7.61
CA VAL A 105 -9.60 4.17 8.44
C VAL A 105 -9.41 5.67 8.54
N ARG A 106 -9.10 6.15 9.75
CA ARG A 106 -8.88 7.58 10.03
C ARG A 106 -7.49 7.80 10.61
N THR A 107 -6.74 8.71 9.99
CA THR A 107 -5.60 9.36 10.66
C THR A 107 -6.15 10.53 11.47
N PHE A 108 -5.82 10.61 12.75
CA PHE A 108 -6.36 11.62 13.66
C PHE A 108 -5.25 12.38 14.39
N PHE A 109 -5.61 13.57 14.86
CA PHE A 109 -4.86 14.32 15.85
C PHE A 109 -5.84 15.02 16.80
N ASP A 110 -5.39 15.30 18.01
CA ASP A 110 -6.17 16.04 19.01
C ASP A 110 -5.82 17.52 18.94
N VAL A 111 -6.81 18.37 18.68
CA VAL A 111 -6.61 19.83 18.63
C VAL A 111 -6.25 20.40 20.00
N ALA A 112 -6.72 19.78 21.08
CA ALA A 112 -6.41 20.19 22.45
C ALA A 112 -5.07 19.63 22.95
N ASP A 113 -4.54 18.60 22.28
CA ASP A 113 -3.24 18.00 22.54
C ASP A 113 -2.54 17.68 21.21
N PRO A 114 -1.83 18.65 20.60
CA PRO A 114 -1.18 18.44 19.30
C PRO A 114 -0.16 17.28 19.27
N GLY A 115 0.31 16.84 20.44
CA GLY A 115 1.15 15.67 20.59
C GLY A 115 0.40 14.34 20.53
N HIS A 116 -0.93 14.35 20.66
CA HIS A 116 -1.80 13.18 20.61
C HIS A 116 -2.34 12.94 19.18
N ARG A 117 -1.84 11.89 18.54
CA ARG A 117 -2.12 11.57 17.13
C ARG A 117 -2.03 10.09 16.85
N GLY A 118 -2.64 9.61 15.79
CA GLY A 118 -2.55 8.20 15.45
C GLY A 118 -3.51 7.72 14.37
N VAL A 119 -3.82 6.42 14.42
CA VAL A 119 -4.68 5.73 13.45
C VAL A 119 -5.80 5.01 14.16
N MET A 120 -7.02 5.17 13.64
CA MET A 120 -8.24 4.53 14.13
C MET A 120 -8.99 3.84 13.00
N LEU A 121 -9.75 2.81 13.36
CA LEU A 121 -10.73 2.16 12.49
C LEU A 121 -12.13 2.58 12.92
N GLU A 122 -12.93 3.04 11.97
CA GLU A 122 -14.36 3.14 12.14
C GLU A 122 -15.01 1.83 11.70
N THR A 123 -15.86 1.27 12.53
CA THR A 123 -16.51 -0.01 12.26
C THR A 123 -17.95 0.16 11.77
N HIS A 124 -18.48 -0.86 11.08
CA HIS A 124 -19.90 -0.88 10.67
C HIS A 124 -20.87 -0.80 11.85
N ALA A 125 -20.43 -1.18 13.05
CA ALA A 125 -21.20 -1.03 14.29
C ALA A 125 -21.21 0.41 14.84
N GLY A 126 -20.61 1.37 14.14
CA GLY A 126 -20.49 2.76 14.60
C GLY A 126 -19.50 2.94 15.75
N ARG A 127 -18.59 1.98 15.96
CA ARG A 127 -17.54 2.06 16.99
C ARG A 127 -16.20 2.43 16.38
N ASP A 128 -15.47 3.23 17.13
CA ASP A 128 -14.08 3.58 16.88
C ASP A 128 -13.15 2.59 17.59
N VAL A 129 -12.19 2.04 16.85
CA VAL A 129 -11.15 1.14 17.38
C VAL A 129 -9.79 1.78 17.16
N LEU A 130 -9.12 2.13 18.25
CA LEU A 130 -7.75 2.66 18.20
C LEU A 130 -6.79 1.57 17.73
N VAL A 131 -6.02 1.84 16.68
CA VAL A 131 -4.96 0.96 16.20
C VAL A 131 -3.66 1.27 16.91
N VAL A 132 -3.31 2.55 16.93
CA VAL A 132 -2.10 3.09 17.55
C VAL A 132 -2.27 4.59 17.74
N ASP A 133 -1.75 5.09 18.84
CA ASP A 133 -1.57 6.49 19.15
C ASP A 133 -0.13 6.79 19.57
N GLU A 134 0.21 8.06 19.51
CA GLU A 134 1.41 8.64 20.09
C GLU A 134 0.97 9.80 20.99
N HIS A 135 1.68 9.98 22.12
CA HIS A 135 1.59 11.16 22.96
C HIS A 135 2.97 11.83 23.05
N ASP A 136 3.20 12.81 22.21
CA ASP A 136 4.44 13.57 22.18
C ASP A 136 4.40 14.76 23.14
N LEU A 137 5.03 14.59 24.31
CA LEU A 137 5.10 15.63 25.34
C LEU A 137 5.90 16.85 24.89
N ALA A 138 6.86 16.69 23.97
CA ALA A 138 7.66 17.80 23.48
C ALA A 138 6.81 18.72 22.59
N GLY A 139 6.10 18.14 21.62
CA GLY A 139 5.16 18.89 20.77
C GLY A 139 4.05 19.58 21.57
N LYS A 140 3.54 18.93 22.61
CA LYS A 140 2.54 19.53 23.52
C LYS A 140 3.08 20.75 24.30
N ALA A 141 4.35 20.72 24.69
CA ALA A 141 4.98 21.77 25.49
C ALA A 141 5.57 22.91 24.65
N ASP A 142 5.77 22.70 23.36
CA ASP A 142 6.41 23.66 22.46
C ASP A 142 5.38 24.71 21.95
N PRO A 143 5.49 25.99 22.35
CA PRO A 143 4.58 27.04 21.91
C PRO A 143 4.74 27.41 20.42
N THR A 144 5.80 26.94 19.75
CA THR A 144 6.04 27.12 18.32
C THR A 144 5.53 25.96 17.47
N TYR A 145 5.00 24.91 18.11
CA TYR A 145 4.43 23.76 17.43
C TYR A 145 3.21 24.17 16.61
N ASN A 146 3.37 24.16 15.30
CA ASN A 146 2.39 24.65 14.33
C ASN A 146 1.89 23.51 13.42
N ALA A 147 1.03 23.85 12.46
CA ALA A 147 0.48 22.89 11.51
C ALA A 147 1.56 22.21 10.63
N ASP A 148 2.65 22.91 10.31
CA ASP A 148 3.75 22.35 9.51
C ASP A 148 4.51 21.29 10.31
N ALA A 149 4.87 21.59 11.57
CA ALA A 149 5.51 20.63 12.48
C ALA A 149 4.62 19.40 12.71
N LEU A 150 3.32 19.61 12.93
CA LEU A 150 2.35 18.52 13.04
C LEU A 150 2.27 17.68 11.75
N SER A 151 2.31 18.33 10.58
CA SER A 151 2.26 17.65 9.29
C SER A 151 3.44 16.71 9.10
N GLU A 152 4.64 17.10 9.53
CA GLU A 152 5.84 16.25 9.49
C GLU A 152 5.75 15.09 10.50
N ASP A 153 5.31 15.39 11.72
CA ASP A 153 5.27 14.40 12.80
C ASP A 153 4.18 13.33 12.63
N ILE A 154 3.08 13.65 11.94
CA ILE A 154 1.95 12.73 11.71
C ILE A 154 2.13 11.84 10.48
N GLU A 155 3.14 12.08 9.64
CA GLU A 155 3.34 11.36 8.38
C GLU A 155 3.35 9.83 8.56
N TRP A 156 3.95 9.32 9.63
CA TRP A 156 3.95 7.89 9.92
C TRP A 156 2.53 7.32 10.02
N ALA A 157 1.61 8.07 10.65
CA ALA A 157 0.22 7.67 10.83
C ALA A 157 -0.52 7.74 9.49
N LEU A 158 -0.23 8.76 8.67
CA LEU A 158 -0.77 8.88 7.31
C LEU A 158 -0.40 7.65 6.45
N TYR A 159 0.87 7.24 6.46
CA TYR A 159 1.34 6.08 5.69
C TYR A 159 0.72 4.77 6.18
N LEU A 160 0.74 4.54 7.51
CA LEU A 160 0.12 3.37 8.12
C LEU A 160 -1.39 3.31 7.85
N GLY A 161 -2.09 4.43 8.07
CA GLY A 161 -3.54 4.54 7.86
C GLY A 161 -3.92 4.28 6.42
N ARG A 162 -3.15 4.81 5.46
CA ARG A 162 -3.34 4.54 4.04
C ARG A 162 -3.13 3.06 3.71
N ASP A 163 -2.06 2.44 4.21
CA ASP A 163 -1.76 1.02 3.98
C ASP A 163 -2.86 0.11 4.54
N LEU A 164 -3.35 0.39 5.75
CA LEU A 164 -4.49 -0.29 6.35
C LEU A 164 -5.76 -0.12 5.52
N ALA A 165 -6.07 1.10 5.10
CA ALA A 165 -7.26 1.37 4.29
C ALA A 165 -7.21 0.65 2.94
N MET A 166 -6.04 0.63 2.30
CA MET A 166 -5.82 -0.10 1.06
C MET A 166 -6.00 -1.60 1.27
N TRP A 167 -5.43 -2.18 2.32
CA TRP A 167 -5.63 -3.59 2.66
C TRP A 167 -7.11 -3.93 2.86
N ARG A 168 -7.80 -3.15 3.70
CA ARG A 168 -9.23 -3.30 3.99
C ARG A 168 -10.15 -2.98 2.80
N GLY A 169 -9.66 -2.25 1.80
CA GLY A 169 -10.47 -1.80 0.66
C GLY A 169 -11.50 -0.75 1.04
N VAL A 170 -11.17 0.13 1.99
CA VAL A 170 -12.06 1.16 2.53
C VAL A 170 -11.45 2.56 2.37
N PRO A 171 -12.23 3.65 2.51
CA PRO A 171 -11.70 5.01 2.54
C PRO A 171 -10.66 5.22 3.66
N HIS A 172 -9.59 5.91 3.33
CA HIS A 172 -8.67 6.52 4.29
C HIS A 172 -9.01 8.00 4.42
N PHE A 173 -9.44 8.43 5.59
CA PHE A 173 -9.72 9.84 5.91
C PHE A 173 -8.56 10.43 6.72
N ASP A 174 -7.96 11.49 6.19
CA ASP A 174 -6.93 12.26 6.87
C ASP A 174 -7.56 13.48 7.53
N GLN A 175 -7.56 13.51 8.87
CA GLN A 175 -8.11 14.63 9.62
C GLN A 175 -7.33 15.93 9.42
N LEU A 176 -6.03 15.87 9.09
CA LEU A 176 -5.23 17.08 8.88
C LEU A 176 -5.67 17.85 7.63
N THR A 177 -6.00 17.12 6.56
CA THR A 177 -6.43 17.70 5.27
C THR A 177 -7.93 17.67 5.05
N ASP A 178 -8.70 17.07 5.98
CA ASP A 178 -10.15 16.84 5.88
C ASP A 178 -10.55 16.14 4.57
N ALA A 179 -9.75 15.15 4.15
CA ALA A 179 -9.87 14.55 2.81
C ALA A 179 -9.73 13.02 2.80
N ILE A 180 -10.34 12.39 1.78
CA ILE A 180 -10.13 10.96 1.49
C ILE A 180 -8.91 10.82 0.57
N THR A 181 -7.81 10.27 1.10
CA THR A 181 -6.52 10.30 0.39
C THR A 181 -6.27 9.10 -0.53
N ASN A 182 -7.12 8.07 -0.50
CA ASN A 182 -6.97 6.85 -1.31
C ASN A 182 -8.10 6.65 -2.36
N THR A 183 -8.78 7.73 -2.76
CA THR A 183 -9.92 7.67 -3.70
C THR A 183 -9.56 6.97 -5.03
N ASP A 184 -8.41 7.31 -5.61
CA ASP A 184 -7.93 6.72 -6.87
C ASP A 184 -7.68 5.21 -6.73
N TYR A 185 -7.10 4.78 -5.61
CA TYR A 185 -6.90 3.37 -5.29
C TYR A 185 -8.24 2.61 -5.26
N LEU A 186 -9.26 3.17 -4.59
CA LEU A 186 -10.58 2.54 -4.48
C LEU A 186 -11.29 2.40 -5.83
N ARG A 187 -11.20 3.42 -6.70
CA ARG A 187 -11.75 3.35 -8.07
C ARG A 187 -11.09 2.24 -8.87
N ILE A 188 -9.76 2.19 -8.87
CA ILE A 188 -9.01 1.15 -9.57
C ILE A 188 -9.33 -0.23 -9.01
N ARG A 189 -9.41 -0.37 -7.68
CA ARG A 189 -9.76 -1.65 -7.03
C ARG A 189 -11.14 -2.13 -7.46
N LYS A 190 -12.14 -1.26 -7.43
CA LYS A 190 -13.50 -1.59 -7.88
C LYS A 190 -13.49 -2.08 -9.33
N ALA A 191 -12.84 -1.34 -10.21
CA ALA A 191 -12.72 -1.71 -11.61
C ALA A 191 -11.98 -3.04 -11.81
N ALA A 192 -10.89 -3.26 -11.08
CA ALA A 192 -10.14 -4.51 -11.17
C ALA A 192 -10.98 -5.72 -10.73
N PHE A 193 -11.78 -5.59 -9.66
CA PHE A 193 -12.67 -6.66 -9.19
C PHE A 193 -13.79 -6.97 -10.18
N GLU A 194 -14.39 -5.94 -10.78
CA GLU A 194 -15.41 -6.09 -11.81
C GLU A 194 -14.83 -6.78 -13.07
N LEU A 195 -13.65 -6.34 -13.52
CA LEU A 195 -12.97 -6.97 -14.64
C LEU A 195 -12.58 -8.42 -14.32
N ALA A 196 -12.16 -8.73 -13.09
CA ALA A 196 -11.83 -10.09 -12.68
C ALA A 196 -13.04 -11.03 -12.82
N SER A 197 -14.22 -10.58 -12.40
CA SER A 197 -15.45 -11.33 -12.57
C SER A 197 -15.76 -11.56 -14.05
N ASN A 198 -15.61 -10.55 -14.90
CA ASN A 198 -15.86 -10.71 -16.34
C ASN A 198 -14.85 -11.69 -16.99
N VAL A 199 -13.57 -11.62 -16.61
CA VAL A 199 -12.51 -12.50 -17.11
C VAL A 199 -12.81 -13.97 -16.81
N GLU A 200 -13.34 -14.30 -15.64
CA GLU A 200 -13.67 -15.70 -15.29
C GLU A 200 -14.79 -16.31 -16.14
N HIS A 201 -15.65 -15.47 -16.73
CA HIS A 201 -16.69 -15.93 -17.64
C HIS A 201 -16.23 -15.98 -19.10
N THR A 202 -14.99 -15.54 -19.40
CA THR A 202 -14.44 -15.67 -20.76
C THR A 202 -14.01 -17.10 -21.04
N PRO A 203 -14.18 -17.60 -22.28
CA PRO A 203 -13.64 -18.91 -22.67
C PRO A 203 -12.12 -18.99 -22.45
N ASP A 204 -11.64 -20.10 -21.90
CA ASP A 204 -10.20 -20.33 -21.68
C ASP A 204 -9.43 -20.45 -23.01
N LEU A 205 -10.09 -20.89 -24.08
CA LEU A 205 -9.52 -21.07 -25.41
C LEU A 205 -10.38 -20.40 -26.48
N GLY A 206 -9.76 -20.07 -27.62
CA GLY A 206 -10.42 -19.44 -28.76
C GLY A 206 -10.47 -17.92 -28.67
N ASN A 207 -11.22 -17.32 -29.59
CA ASN A 207 -11.41 -15.87 -29.68
C ASN A 207 -12.50 -15.42 -28.70
N PHE A 208 -12.30 -14.25 -28.08
CA PHE A 208 -13.33 -13.55 -27.33
C PHE A 208 -13.24 -12.05 -27.63
N GLU A 209 -14.35 -11.36 -27.43
CA GLU A 209 -14.36 -9.91 -27.53
C GLU A 209 -13.53 -9.32 -26.38
N GLN A 210 -12.63 -8.41 -26.72
CA GLN A 210 -11.81 -7.73 -25.73
C GLN A 210 -12.70 -7.07 -24.68
N LEU A 211 -12.41 -7.33 -23.40
CA LEU A 211 -13.07 -6.64 -22.30
C LEU A 211 -12.34 -5.34 -22.01
N ALA A 212 -13.09 -4.26 -21.80
CA ALA A 212 -12.54 -2.97 -21.38
C ALA A 212 -13.41 -2.38 -20.28
N LEU A 213 -12.78 -1.94 -19.20
CA LEU A 213 -13.48 -1.30 -18.10
C LEU A 213 -12.83 0.05 -17.79
N SER A 214 -13.59 1.13 -17.97
CA SER A 214 -13.15 2.48 -17.61
C SER A 214 -13.14 2.63 -16.10
N VAL A 215 -12.03 3.13 -15.59
CA VAL A 215 -11.84 3.57 -14.20
C VAL A 215 -12.23 5.05 -14.07
N GLY A 216 -12.23 5.80 -15.17
CA GLY A 216 -12.45 7.23 -15.22
C GLY A 216 -11.19 8.03 -14.90
N ARG A 217 -11.39 9.26 -14.41
CA ARG A 217 -10.32 10.19 -14.08
C ARG A 217 -9.54 9.72 -12.84
N VAL A 218 -8.23 9.54 -12.99
CA VAL A 218 -7.28 9.16 -11.92
C VAL A 218 -6.11 10.13 -11.97
N GLY A 219 -5.83 10.85 -10.88
CA GLY A 219 -4.88 11.97 -10.86
C GLY A 219 -5.11 12.97 -12.01
N LYS A 220 -4.06 13.23 -12.80
CA LYS A 220 -4.08 14.15 -13.95
C LYS A 220 -4.42 13.50 -15.31
N ALA A 221 -4.68 12.20 -15.37
CA ALA A 221 -5.12 11.56 -16.62
C ALA A 221 -6.57 11.94 -16.89
N ALA A 222 -6.95 12.09 -18.16
CA ALA A 222 -8.35 12.30 -18.52
C ALA A 222 -9.17 11.03 -18.29
N ASP A 223 -8.62 9.87 -18.68
CA ASP A 223 -9.24 8.58 -18.47
C ASP A 223 -8.18 7.47 -18.28
N LEU A 224 -8.50 6.52 -17.39
CA LEU A 224 -7.77 5.29 -17.18
C LEU A 224 -8.70 4.12 -17.50
N THR A 225 -8.26 3.18 -18.33
CA THR A 225 -9.02 1.98 -18.70
C THR A 225 -8.19 0.72 -18.46
N LEU A 226 -8.80 -0.30 -17.86
CA LEU A 226 -8.24 -1.66 -17.77
C LEU A 226 -8.78 -2.49 -18.93
N ARG A 227 -7.88 -3.16 -19.67
CA ARG A 227 -8.25 -3.98 -20.84
C ARG A 227 -7.79 -5.42 -20.66
N TYR A 228 -8.64 -6.35 -21.04
CA TYR A 228 -8.33 -7.76 -21.14
C TYR A 228 -8.39 -8.19 -22.60
N THR A 229 -7.22 -8.54 -23.14
CA THR A 229 -7.03 -8.71 -24.59
C THR A 229 -6.48 -10.12 -24.90
N PRO A 230 -7.00 -10.83 -25.92
CA PRO A 230 -6.39 -12.07 -26.40
C PRO A 230 -5.03 -11.80 -27.06
N HIS A 231 -4.05 -12.70 -26.92
CA HIS A 231 -2.93 -12.73 -27.87
C HIS A 231 -3.37 -13.37 -29.18
N ALA A 232 -3.05 -12.76 -30.31
CA ALA A 232 -3.40 -13.31 -31.62
C ALA A 232 -2.67 -14.63 -31.93
N GLU A 233 -1.44 -14.79 -31.43
CA GLU A 233 -0.57 -15.92 -31.80
C GLU A 233 -0.39 -16.96 -30.70
N THR A 234 -0.89 -16.70 -29.48
CA THR A 234 -0.76 -17.62 -28.34
C THR A 234 -2.09 -17.79 -27.64
N ASN A 235 -2.27 -18.89 -26.91
CA ASN A 235 -3.42 -19.05 -26.01
C ASN A 235 -3.32 -18.15 -24.76
N LEU A 236 -2.32 -17.27 -24.68
CA LEU A 236 -2.13 -16.37 -23.55
C LEU A 236 -2.99 -15.12 -23.72
N ARG A 237 -3.18 -14.44 -22.58
CA ARG A 237 -4.08 -13.30 -22.42
C ARG A 237 -3.35 -12.20 -21.69
N TYR A 238 -3.66 -10.94 -22.01
CA TYR A 238 -3.03 -9.79 -21.37
C TYR A 238 -4.03 -8.98 -20.60
N LEU A 239 -3.59 -8.53 -19.43
CA LEU A 239 -4.13 -7.35 -18.78
C LEU A 239 -3.26 -6.15 -19.16
N GLU A 240 -3.92 -5.14 -19.70
CA GLU A 240 -3.32 -3.90 -20.16
C GLU A 240 -3.92 -2.72 -19.39
N VAL A 241 -3.07 -1.74 -19.12
CA VAL A 241 -3.46 -0.42 -18.63
C VAL A 241 -3.38 0.54 -19.80
N ARG A 242 -4.48 1.23 -20.08
CA ARG A 242 -4.56 2.29 -21.09
C ARG A 242 -4.81 3.62 -20.39
N VAL A 243 -4.02 4.62 -20.73
CA VAL A 243 -4.15 5.99 -20.21
C VAL A 243 -4.40 6.94 -21.37
N THR A 244 -5.43 7.76 -21.24
CA THR A 244 -5.73 8.84 -22.19
C THR A 244 -5.47 10.18 -21.50
N SER A 245 -4.62 11.02 -22.11
CA SER A 245 -4.36 12.38 -21.64
C SER A 245 -5.52 13.32 -21.94
N GLU A 246 -5.52 14.52 -21.35
CA GLU A 246 -6.50 15.57 -21.66
C GLU A 246 -6.44 16.05 -23.11
N SER A 247 -5.28 15.92 -23.76
CA SER A 247 -5.12 16.19 -25.20
C SER A 247 -5.60 15.04 -26.10
N GLY A 248 -6.08 13.94 -25.53
CA GLY A 248 -6.53 12.75 -26.26
C GLY A 248 -5.43 11.77 -26.67
N LYS A 249 -4.15 12.03 -26.34
CA LYS A 249 -3.04 11.08 -26.57
C LYS A 249 -3.30 9.84 -25.71
N THR A 250 -3.29 8.67 -26.35
CA THR A 250 -3.39 7.37 -25.67
C THR A 250 -2.01 6.75 -25.55
N SER A 251 -1.70 6.19 -24.37
CA SER A 251 -0.57 5.29 -24.16
C SER A 251 -1.04 4.02 -23.46
N GLU A 252 -0.38 2.89 -23.68
CA GLU A 252 -0.76 1.59 -23.11
C GLU A 252 0.43 0.76 -22.64
N GLN A 253 0.23 -0.03 -21.59
CA GLN A 253 1.24 -0.92 -21.02
C GLN A 253 0.61 -2.25 -20.58
N ARG A 254 1.26 -3.35 -20.95
CA ARG A 254 0.93 -4.70 -20.43
C ARG A 254 1.45 -4.84 -19.01
N ILE A 255 0.59 -5.26 -18.09
CA ILE A 255 0.95 -5.43 -16.67
C ILE A 255 0.82 -6.86 -16.16
N LYS A 256 0.09 -7.74 -16.87
CA LYS A 256 0.03 -9.16 -16.57
C LYS A 256 -0.25 -9.97 -17.84
N GLN A 257 0.37 -11.15 -17.91
CA GLN A 257 0.07 -12.18 -18.90
C GLN A 257 -0.22 -13.50 -18.17
N GLY A 258 -1.15 -14.30 -18.69
CA GLY A 258 -1.45 -15.62 -18.14
C GLY A 258 -2.78 -16.21 -18.62
N ALA A 259 -3.20 -17.30 -17.99
CA ALA A 259 -4.53 -17.86 -18.15
C ALA A 259 -5.60 -17.00 -17.46
N ASN A 260 -6.88 -17.17 -17.83
CA ASN A 260 -8.01 -16.42 -17.27
C ASN A 260 -7.98 -16.40 -15.72
N LYS A 261 -7.82 -17.58 -15.11
CA LYS A 261 -7.74 -17.72 -13.65
C LYS A 261 -6.58 -16.97 -13.01
N GLU A 262 -5.42 -16.93 -13.67
CA GLU A 262 -4.24 -16.23 -13.16
C GLU A 262 -4.40 -14.72 -13.24
N VAL A 263 -5.01 -14.23 -14.32
CA VAL A 263 -5.31 -12.80 -14.52
C VAL A 263 -6.40 -12.34 -13.57
N ALA A 264 -7.48 -13.12 -13.40
CA ALA A 264 -8.53 -12.83 -12.43
C ALA A 264 -7.99 -12.85 -10.99
N ALA A 265 -7.16 -13.83 -10.63
CA ALA A 265 -6.50 -13.89 -9.34
C ALA A 265 -5.59 -12.67 -9.12
N PHE A 266 -4.83 -12.27 -10.14
CA PHE A 266 -4.04 -11.03 -10.09
C PHE A 266 -4.95 -9.82 -9.84
N LEU A 267 -6.02 -9.63 -10.61
CA LEU A 267 -6.93 -8.49 -10.49
C LEU A 267 -7.54 -8.32 -9.08
N ARG A 268 -7.73 -9.42 -8.34
CA ARG A 268 -8.26 -9.41 -6.97
C ARG A 268 -7.23 -9.14 -5.87
N ARG A 269 -5.93 -9.10 -6.20
CA ARG A 269 -4.88 -8.82 -5.20
C ARG A 269 -4.97 -7.38 -4.70
N VAL A 270 -4.71 -7.20 -3.40
CA VAL A 270 -4.63 -5.88 -2.75
C VAL A 270 -3.58 -4.98 -3.41
N GLN A 271 -2.48 -5.55 -3.92
CA GLN A 271 -1.42 -4.76 -4.56
C GLN A 271 -1.76 -4.30 -5.99
N THR A 272 -2.77 -4.87 -6.64
CA THR A 272 -3.05 -4.59 -8.06
C THR A 272 -3.30 -3.12 -8.36
N PRO A 273 -4.09 -2.38 -7.57
CA PRO A 273 -4.26 -0.96 -7.81
C PRO A 273 -2.94 -0.18 -7.77
N SER A 274 -2.02 -0.53 -6.86
CA SER A 274 -0.70 0.09 -6.80
C SER A 274 0.14 -0.22 -8.03
N THR A 275 0.07 -1.44 -8.56
CA THR A 275 0.72 -1.81 -9.83
C THR A 275 0.15 -1.02 -11.01
N VAL A 276 -1.17 -0.84 -11.07
CA VAL A 276 -1.84 -0.03 -12.10
C VAL A 276 -1.42 1.44 -12.00
N LEU A 277 -1.36 2.02 -10.79
CA LEU A 277 -0.91 3.40 -10.58
C LEU A 277 0.54 3.60 -11.03
N LYS A 278 1.44 2.64 -10.74
CA LYS A 278 2.82 2.68 -11.21
C LYS A 278 2.91 2.65 -12.73
N ALA A 279 2.20 1.74 -13.39
CA ALA A 279 2.15 1.66 -14.85
C ALA A 279 1.60 2.96 -15.47
N MET A 280 0.53 3.51 -14.88
CA MET A 280 -0.04 4.80 -15.31
C MET A 280 0.98 5.94 -15.22
N ASN A 281 1.77 6.00 -14.15
CA ASN A 281 2.80 7.04 -13.98
C ASN A 281 3.95 6.88 -14.98
N ALA A 282 4.39 5.65 -15.25
CA ALA A 282 5.40 5.37 -16.28
C ALA A 282 4.93 5.82 -17.67
N LEU A 283 3.66 5.56 -18.02
CA LEU A 283 3.08 5.99 -19.29
C LEU A 283 2.98 7.51 -19.44
N ARG A 284 2.86 8.26 -18.33
CA ARG A 284 2.82 9.73 -18.35
C ARG A 284 4.19 10.37 -18.57
N ALA A 285 5.26 9.66 -18.26
CA ALA A 285 6.62 10.14 -18.48
C ALA A 285 7.06 10.05 -19.97
N GLN A 286 6.21 9.47 -20.85
CA GLN A 286 6.45 9.25 -22.29
C GLN A 286 5.65 10.20 -23.19
#